data_AF-U9UXL8-F1
#
_entry.id   AF-U9UXL8-F1
#
_cell.length_a   1.000
_cell.length_b   1.000
_cell.length_c   1.000
_cell.angle_alpha   90.00
_cell.angle_beta   90.00
_cell.angle_gamma   90.00
#
_symmetry.space_group_name_H-M   'P 1'
#
loop_
_entity.id
_entity.type
_entity.pdbx_description
1 polymer ?
#
loop_
_entity_poly.entity_id
_entity_poly.type
_entity_poly.pdbx_seq_one_letter_code
_entity_poly.pdbx_strand_id
1 'polypeptide(L)'
;MSYMYPGIAKLKKRFRPTTEFNNNLDLETNDDAFEEHQFEEVDEDDEPGARRKIQINTPVNTYNLLDKIKANLYKALEKYYEVIEKEALISSLLDPRQKKLKFADNDQKEIARTSLNEVYELAKNDANIQQESCGPKPKKRKISKARIYKKSLFSDDDELHDAQIDDNEVERYLVMAQIQNDQDPLKWWDVNKGQFPILAQLARKYLCIQA
;
A
#
# COMPACT_ATOMS: atom_id res chain seq x y z
N MET A 1 8.95 4.75 2.00
CA MET A 1 7.91 4.98 0.98
C MET A 1 7.37 3.61 0.59
N SER A 2 6.26 3.16 1.19
CA SER A 2 5.82 1.79 0.96
C SER A 2 4.99 1.67 -0.31
N TYR A 3 5.61 1.11 -1.33
CA TYR A 3 4.92 0.51 -2.47
C TYR A 3 4.50 -0.93 -2.19
N MET A 4 4.72 -1.44 -0.96
CA MET A 4 4.49 -2.85 -0.61
C MET A 4 3.03 -3.24 -0.78
N TYR A 5 2.11 -2.60 -0.04
CA TYR A 5 0.69 -3.01 -0.07
C TYR A 5 0.03 -2.82 -1.45
N PRO A 6 0.21 -1.69 -2.15
CA PRO A 6 -0.26 -1.57 -3.53
C PRO A 6 0.36 -2.61 -4.46
N GLY A 7 1.64 -2.94 -4.24
CA GLY A 7 2.37 -3.97 -4.98
C GLY A 7 1.76 -5.35 -4.75
N ILE A 8 1.61 -5.76 -3.50
CA ILE A 8 1.00 -7.04 -3.09
C ILE A 8 -0.41 -7.18 -3.66
N ALA A 9 -1.25 -6.16 -3.51
CA ALA A 9 -2.61 -6.16 -4.06
C ALA A 9 -2.62 -6.35 -5.60
N LYS A 10 -1.70 -5.66 -6.29
CA LYS A 10 -1.54 -5.81 -7.75
C LYS A 10 -1.05 -7.20 -8.14
N LEU A 11 -0.13 -7.78 -7.35
CA LEU A 11 0.39 -9.14 -7.57
C LEU A 11 -0.71 -10.18 -7.33
N LYS A 12 -1.45 -10.10 -6.22
CA LYS A 12 -2.61 -10.96 -5.94
C LYS A 12 -3.62 -10.92 -7.08
N LYS A 13 -3.97 -9.73 -7.59
CA LYS A 13 -4.87 -9.58 -8.74
C LYS A 13 -4.34 -10.22 -10.02
N ARG A 14 -3.03 -10.17 -10.25
CA ARG A 14 -2.39 -10.73 -11.46
C ARG A 14 -2.20 -12.25 -11.40
N PHE A 15 -1.93 -12.79 -10.22
CA PHE A 15 -1.62 -14.21 -10.03
C PHE A 15 -2.79 -15.05 -9.56
N ARG A 16 -3.96 -14.44 -9.36
CA ARG A 16 -5.19 -15.15 -9.00
C ARG A 16 -5.43 -16.31 -9.98
N PRO A 17 -5.45 -17.58 -9.52
CA PRO A 17 -5.65 -18.73 -10.38
C PRO A 17 -7.01 -18.67 -11.07
N THR A 18 -7.06 -19.04 -12.35
CA THR A 18 -8.33 -19.16 -13.12
C THR A 18 -9.03 -20.49 -12.87
N THR A 19 -8.31 -21.47 -12.32
CA THR A 19 -8.80 -22.82 -12.01
C THR A 19 -8.24 -23.23 -10.66
N GLU A 20 -9.03 -23.93 -9.85
CA GLU A 20 -8.57 -24.48 -8.57
C GLU A 20 -7.50 -25.55 -8.83
N PHE A 21 -6.23 -25.15 -8.70
CA PHE A 21 -5.11 -26.08 -8.69
C PHE A 21 -4.90 -26.59 -7.27
N ASN A 22 -5.17 -27.89 -7.08
CA ASN A 22 -4.77 -28.63 -5.88
C ASN A 22 -3.24 -28.84 -5.89
N ASN A 23 -2.49 -27.77 -5.74
CA ASN A 23 -1.06 -27.85 -5.46
C ASN A 23 -0.89 -28.04 -3.95
N ASN A 24 -0.35 -29.19 -3.53
CA ASN A 24 0.19 -29.42 -2.18
C ASN A 24 1.47 -28.60 -2.00
N LEU A 25 1.35 -27.27 -2.00
CA LEU A 25 2.45 -26.41 -1.64
C LEU A 25 2.50 -26.38 -0.11
N ASP A 26 3.42 -27.14 0.45
CA ASP A 26 3.76 -27.01 1.86
C ASP A 26 4.51 -25.68 2.04
N LEU A 27 3.95 -24.81 2.87
CA LEU A 27 4.53 -23.52 3.22
C LEU A 27 5.01 -23.51 4.68
N GLU A 28 4.98 -24.66 5.36
CA GLU A 28 5.37 -24.82 6.77
C GLU A 28 6.76 -25.46 6.93
N THR A 29 7.19 -26.25 5.95
CA THR A 29 8.55 -26.77 5.85
C THR A 29 9.44 -25.83 5.03
N ASN A 30 10.75 -25.80 5.32
CA ASN A 30 11.75 -25.06 4.54
C ASN A 30 12.12 -25.79 3.23
N ASP A 31 11.24 -26.64 2.72
CA ASP A 31 11.48 -27.39 1.49
C ASP A 31 11.31 -26.42 0.31
N ASP A 32 12.34 -26.26 -0.53
CA ASP A 32 12.23 -25.29 -1.62
C ASP A 32 11.13 -25.76 -2.58
N ALA A 33 10.25 -24.84 -2.98
CA ALA A 33 9.14 -25.09 -3.90
C ALA A 33 9.56 -25.62 -5.31
N PHE A 34 10.86 -25.87 -5.50
CA PHE A 34 11.53 -26.33 -6.71
C PHE A 34 12.53 -27.47 -6.48
N GLU A 35 12.60 -28.08 -5.28
CA GLU A 35 13.54 -29.19 -4.99
C GLU A 35 13.19 -30.50 -5.68
N GLU A 36 11.99 -30.65 -6.26
CA GLU A 36 11.64 -31.84 -7.04
C GLU A 36 12.48 -31.87 -8.34
N HIS A 37 13.69 -32.41 -8.22
CA HIS A 37 14.63 -32.58 -9.30
C HIS A 37 13.98 -33.45 -10.40
N GLN A 38 13.49 -32.82 -11.48
CA GLN A 38 12.98 -33.50 -12.68
C GLN A 38 14.08 -34.06 -13.58
N PHE A 39 15.28 -34.24 -13.04
CA PHE A 39 16.42 -34.72 -13.80
C PHE A 39 16.59 -36.21 -13.54
N GLU A 40 16.43 -37.01 -14.60
CA GLU A 40 16.85 -38.41 -14.58
C GLU A 40 18.36 -38.46 -14.33
N GLU A 41 18.75 -39.06 -13.21
CA GLU A 41 20.15 -39.37 -12.91
C GLU A 41 20.56 -40.58 -13.77
N VAL A 42 21.79 -40.55 -14.29
CA VAL A 42 22.32 -41.67 -15.07
C VAL A 42 22.72 -42.78 -14.11
N ASP A 43 22.21 -44.00 -14.31
CA ASP A 43 22.63 -45.22 -13.59
C ASP A 43 24.06 -45.61 -14.00
N GLU A 44 25.06 -44.83 -13.61
CA GLU A 44 26.48 -45.21 -13.67
C GLU A 44 26.99 -45.42 -12.24
N ASP A 45 27.77 -46.49 -12.02
CA ASP A 45 28.41 -46.78 -10.72
C ASP A 45 29.20 -45.56 -10.24
N ASP A 46 28.60 -44.78 -9.33
CA ASP A 46 29.17 -43.54 -8.83
C ASP A 46 30.49 -43.81 -8.07
N GLU A 47 31.60 -43.41 -8.67
CA GLU A 47 32.90 -43.37 -8.01
C GLU A 47 32.85 -42.33 -6.86
N PRO A 48 33.31 -42.65 -5.64
CA PRO A 48 33.20 -41.74 -4.50
C PRO A 48 33.95 -40.42 -4.75
N GLY A 49 33.20 -39.36 -5.08
CA GLY A 49 33.71 -38.02 -5.41
C GLY A 49 33.27 -37.46 -6.77
N ALA A 50 32.58 -38.23 -7.60
CA ALA A 50 32.07 -37.77 -8.89
C ALA A 50 30.91 -36.75 -8.75
N ARG A 51 30.86 -35.77 -9.65
CA ARG A 51 29.74 -34.83 -9.75
C ARG A 51 28.55 -35.55 -10.42
N ARG A 52 27.35 -35.41 -9.85
CA ARG A 52 26.09 -35.96 -10.40
C ARG A 52 25.96 -35.67 -11.89
N LYS A 53 25.80 -36.71 -12.71
CA LYS A 53 25.59 -36.59 -14.16
C LYS A 53 24.09 -36.55 -14.45
N ILE A 54 23.65 -35.46 -15.11
CA ILE A 54 22.25 -35.24 -15.47
C ILE A 54 22.03 -35.66 -16.92
N GLN A 55 20.97 -36.43 -17.18
CA GLN A 55 20.59 -36.81 -18.54
C GLN A 55 19.92 -35.64 -19.28
N ILE A 56 20.64 -35.03 -20.25
CA ILE A 56 20.17 -33.86 -21.03
C ILE A 56 19.50 -34.20 -22.37
N ASN A 57 19.45 -35.47 -22.73
CA ASN A 57 18.93 -35.91 -24.04
C ASN A 57 17.39 -35.92 -24.09
N THR A 58 16.73 -35.89 -22.92
CA THR A 58 15.27 -35.85 -22.81
C THR A 58 14.87 -34.41 -22.47
N PRO A 59 14.04 -33.74 -23.29
CA PRO A 59 13.56 -32.40 -22.96
C PRO A 59 12.64 -32.46 -21.74
N VAL A 60 12.88 -31.55 -20.79
CA VAL A 60 12.05 -31.43 -19.57
C VAL A 60 10.63 -31.03 -19.94
N ASN A 61 9.64 -31.75 -19.39
CA ASN A 61 8.23 -31.43 -19.61
C ASN A 61 7.81 -30.19 -18.80
N THR A 62 7.62 -29.06 -19.47
CA THR A 62 7.23 -27.79 -18.85
C THR A 62 5.71 -27.56 -18.84
N TYR A 63 4.90 -28.55 -19.21
CA TYR A 63 3.45 -28.40 -19.28
C TYR A 63 2.86 -27.97 -17.93
N ASN A 64 2.00 -26.94 -17.93
CA ASN A 64 1.38 -26.32 -16.75
C ASN A 64 2.35 -25.75 -15.70
N LEU A 65 3.67 -25.72 -15.94
CA LEU A 65 4.65 -25.23 -14.96
C LEU A 65 4.41 -23.76 -14.61
N LEU A 66 4.11 -22.93 -15.61
CA LEU A 66 3.81 -21.52 -15.41
C LEU A 66 2.60 -21.32 -14.48
N ASP A 67 1.54 -22.10 -14.68
CA ASP A 67 0.33 -21.95 -13.87
C ASP A 67 0.51 -22.49 -12.45
N LYS A 68 1.33 -23.53 -12.28
CA LYS A 68 1.80 -23.98 -10.95
C LYS A 68 2.55 -22.88 -10.22
N ILE A 69 3.51 -22.22 -10.88
CA ILE A 69 4.28 -21.13 -10.29
C ILE A 69 3.37 -19.97 -9.88
N LYS A 70 2.43 -19.56 -10.76
CA LYS A 70 1.47 -18.49 -10.45
C LYS A 70 0.59 -18.84 -9.25
N ALA A 71 0.07 -20.07 -9.20
CA ALA A 71 -0.76 -20.53 -8.10
C ALA A 71 0.01 -20.60 -6.78
N ASN A 72 1.26 -21.08 -6.81
CA ASN A 72 2.11 -21.15 -5.63
C ASN A 72 2.45 -19.75 -5.10
N LEU A 73 2.77 -18.82 -6.01
CA LEU A 73 3.03 -17.42 -5.65
C LEU A 73 1.79 -16.75 -5.05
N TYR A 74 0.60 -17.01 -5.62
CA TYR A 74 -0.66 -16.48 -5.08
C TYR A 74 -0.90 -17.01 -3.66
N LYS A 75 -0.75 -18.32 -3.42
CA LYS A 75 -0.90 -18.94 -2.09
C LYS A 75 0.07 -18.35 -1.07
N ALA A 76 1.34 -18.16 -1.46
CA ALA A 76 2.33 -17.51 -0.60
C ALA A 76 1.92 -16.07 -0.25
N LEU A 77 1.48 -15.29 -1.24
CA LEU A 77 0.99 -13.92 -1.00
C LEU A 77 -0.26 -13.89 -0.10
N GLU A 78 -1.11 -14.91 -0.18
CA GLU A 78 -2.28 -15.05 0.69
C GLU A 78 -1.88 -15.40 2.12
N LYS A 79 -0.98 -16.38 2.31
CA LYS A 79 -0.47 -16.80 3.62
C LYS A 79 0.30 -15.70 4.36
N TYR A 80 1.24 -15.04 3.68
CA TYR A 80 2.13 -14.06 4.33
C TYR A 80 1.55 -12.66 4.39
N TYR A 81 0.54 -12.35 3.57
CA TYR A 81 -0.08 -11.02 3.52
C TYR A 81 -1.61 -11.12 3.53
N GLU A 82 -2.15 -11.88 4.48
CA GLU A 82 -3.58 -12.21 4.56
C GLU A 82 -4.46 -10.96 4.74
N VAL A 83 -4.05 -10.05 5.62
CA VAL A 83 -4.82 -8.84 5.97
C VAL A 83 -3.99 -7.59 5.69
N ILE A 84 -4.58 -6.64 4.96
CA ILE A 84 -4.02 -5.28 4.91
C ILE A 84 -4.33 -4.62 6.24
N GLU A 85 -3.29 -4.37 7.03
CA GLU A 85 -3.42 -3.71 8.33
C GLU A 85 -4.05 -2.32 8.20
N LYS A 86 -4.80 -1.90 9.23
CA LYS A 86 -5.49 -0.60 9.25
C LYS A 86 -4.48 0.54 9.12
N GLU A 87 -3.34 0.40 9.79
CA GLU A 87 -2.19 1.29 9.77
C GLU A 87 -1.65 1.43 8.35
N ALA A 88 -1.66 0.35 7.57
CA ALA A 88 -1.21 0.36 6.20
C ALA A 88 -2.15 1.11 5.27
N LEU A 89 -3.46 0.96 5.50
CA LEU A 89 -4.50 1.72 4.80
C LEU A 89 -4.42 3.22 5.12
N ILE A 90 -4.27 3.57 6.40
CA ILE A 90 -4.08 4.97 6.85
C ILE A 90 -2.83 5.57 6.21
N SER A 91 -1.71 4.85 6.23
CA SER A 91 -0.45 5.32 5.65
C SER A 91 -0.57 5.54 4.14
N SER A 92 -1.26 4.64 3.43
CA SER A 92 -1.52 4.76 2.00
C SER A 92 -2.45 5.94 1.67
N LEU A 93 -3.40 6.24 2.56
CA LEU A 93 -4.31 7.38 2.44
C LEU A 93 -3.58 8.70 2.69
N LEU A 94 -2.64 8.72 3.64
CA LEU A 94 -1.78 9.87 3.96
C LEU A 94 -0.65 10.09 2.93
N ASP A 95 -0.39 9.15 2.02
CA ASP A 95 0.52 9.39 0.89
C ASP A 95 -0.22 10.20 -0.20
N PRO A 96 0.19 11.46 -0.48
CA PRO A 96 -0.50 12.32 -1.46
C PRO A 96 -0.49 11.75 -2.89
N ARG A 97 0.41 10.80 -3.20
CA ARG A 97 0.48 10.09 -4.49
C ARG A 97 -0.55 8.96 -4.58
N GLN A 98 -0.86 8.32 -3.45
CA GLN A 98 -1.64 7.09 -3.40
C GLN A 98 -3.02 7.23 -2.73
N LYS A 99 -3.36 8.41 -2.21
CA LYS A 99 -4.63 8.69 -1.49
C LYS A 99 -5.96 8.27 -2.16
N LYS A 100 -5.99 8.03 -3.47
CA LYS A 100 -7.17 7.44 -4.16
C LYS A 100 -7.34 5.94 -3.90
N LEU A 101 -6.35 5.29 -3.27
CA LEU A 101 -6.35 3.87 -2.92
C LEU A 101 -6.79 2.99 -4.09
N LYS A 102 -6.20 3.18 -5.27
CA LYS A 102 -6.59 2.46 -6.51
C LYS A 102 -6.45 0.93 -6.42
N PHE A 103 -5.70 0.45 -5.42
CA PHE A 103 -5.46 -0.96 -5.18
C PHE A 103 -6.50 -1.59 -4.23
N ALA A 104 -7.28 -0.77 -3.52
CA ALA A 104 -8.19 -1.20 -2.47
C ALA A 104 -9.65 -1.19 -2.95
N ASP A 105 -10.45 -2.07 -2.38
CA ASP A 105 -11.89 -2.16 -2.64
C ASP A 105 -12.66 -1.04 -1.92
N ASN A 106 -13.94 -0.84 -2.25
CA ASN A 106 -14.71 0.28 -1.68
C ASN A 106 -14.80 0.19 -0.15
N ASP A 107 -15.04 -1.01 0.39
CA ASP A 107 -15.08 -1.24 1.84
C ASP A 107 -13.75 -0.89 2.51
N GLN A 108 -12.63 -1.25 1.89
CA GLN A 108 -11.30 -0.91 2.39
C GLN A 108 -11.04 0.61 2.36
N LYS A 109 -11.58 1.31 1.35
CA LYS A 109 -11.49 2.78 1.28
C LYS A 109 -12.32 3.44 2.38
N GLU A 110 -13.51 2.92 2.67
CA GLU A 110 -14.34 3.41 3.77
C GLU A 110 -13.68 3.16 5.12
N ILE A 111 -13.13 1.96 5.34
CA ILE A 111 -12.34 1.64 6.54
C ILE A 111 -11.16 2.61 6.68
N ALA A 112 -10.40 2.84 5.61
CA ALA A 112 -9.26 3.76 5.63
C ALA A 112 -9.68 5.19 6.02
N ARG A 113 -10.80 5.68 5.47
CA ARG A 113 -11.33 7.02 5.78
C ARG A 113 -11.81 7.12 7.22
N THR A 114 -12.59 6.15 7.68
CA THR A 114 -13.12 6.11 9.06
C THR A 114 -11.97 6.03 10.06
N SER A 115 -10.99 5.15 9.85
CA SER A 115 -9.83 5.03 10.73
C SER A 115 -8.93 6.26 10.69
N LEU A 116 -8.78 6.93 9.54
CA LEU A 116 -8.04 8.20 9.48
C LEU A 116 -8.74 9.31 10.28
N ASN A 117 -10.07 9.42 10.16
CA ASN A 117 -10.87 10.39 10.92
C ASN A 117 -10.77 10.15 12.43
N GLU A 118 -10.85 8.89 12.87
CA GLU A 118 -10.69 8.52 14.28
C GLU A 118 -9.32 8.96 14.83
N VAL A 119 -8.24 8.60 14.12
CA VAL A 119 -6.88 8.99 14.52
C VAL A 119 -6.67 10.51 14.48
N TYR A 120 -7.31 11.19 13.52
CA TYR A 120 -7.28 12.63 13.41
C TYR A 120 -7.97 13.32 14.59
N GLU A 121 -9.17 12.89 14.98
CA GLU A 121 -9.89 13.48 16.11
C GLU A 121 -9.14 13.24 17.44
N LEU A 122 -8.52 12.08 17.62
CA LEU A 122 -7.63 11.82 18.76
C LEU A 122 -6.45 12.81 18.80
N ALA A 123 -5.74 12.97 17.68
CA ALA A 123 -4.60 13.88 17.60
C ALA A 123 -5.00 15.36 17.77
N LYS A 124 -6.18 15.73 17.28
CA LYS A 124 -6.77 17.08 17.45
C LYS A 124 -7.06 17.38 18.91
N ASN A 125 -7.64 16.42 19.65
CA ASN A 125 -7.91 16.55 21.07
C ASN A 125 -6.62 16.70 21.88
N ASP A 126 -5.60 15.88 21.59
CA ASP A 126 -4.28 15.98 22.25
C ASP A 126 -3.61 17.35 22.02
N ALA A 127 -3.70 17.87 20.80
CA ALA A 127 -3.15 19.20 20.46
C ALA A 127 -3.88 20.34 21.17
N ASN A 128 -5.18 20.20 21.43
CA ASN A 128 -5.98 21.21 22.13
C ASN A 128 -5.66 21.25 23.63
N ILE A 129 -5.46 20.07 24.25
CA ILE A 129 -5.05 19.95 25.66
C ILE A 129 -3.66 20.56 25.91
N GLN A 130 -2.72 20.40 24.98
CA GLN A 130 -1.38 20.97 25.10
C GLN A 130 -1.37 22.52 25.01
N GLN A 131 -2.37 23.14 24.36
CA GLN A 131 -2.48 24.61 24.31
C GLN A 131 -2.98 25.25 25.61
N GLU A 132 -3.65 24.50 26.48
CA GLU A 132 -4.13 25.00 27.78
C GLU A 132 -3.04 24.99 28.88
N SER A 133 -1.95 24.24 28.69
CA SER A 133 -0.87 24.08 29.67
C SER A 133 0.30 25.08 29.56
N CYS A 134 0.32 25.98 28.57
CA CYS A 134 1.43 26.93 28.41
C CYS A 134 0.96 28.28 27.84
N GLY A 135 0.95 29.35 28.65
CA GLY A 135 0.74 30.73 28.18
C GLY A 135 2.05 31.41 27.72
N PRO A 136 2.02 32.63 27.13
CA PRO A 136 0.90 33.39 26.57
C PRO A 136 0.93 33.44 25.01
N LYS A 137 -0.26 33.68 24.45
CA LYS A 137 -0.61 33.66 23.01
C LYS A 137 0.24 34.60 22.13
N PRO A 138 0.73 34.15 20.95
CA PRO A 138 1.20 35.07 19.91
C PRO A 138 0.02 35.63 19.08
N LYS A 139 0.17 36.89 18.69
CA LYS A 139 -0.84 37.73 18.03
C LYS A 139 -1.29 37.12 16.69
N LYS A 140 -2.63 37.02 16.50
CA LYS A 140 -3.26 36.63 15.23
C LYS A 140 -2.77 37.54 14.10
N ARG A 141 -1.94 37.01 13.18
CA ARG A 141 -1.62 37.69 11.92
C ARG A 141 -2.78 37.48 10.96
N LYS A 142 -3.31 38.58 10.40
CA LYS A 142 -4.33 38.57 9.36
C LYS A 142 -3.81 37.79 8.15
N ILE A 143 -4.47 36.67 7.82
CA ILE A 143 -4.24 35.92 6.58
C ILE A 143 -4.91 36.70 5.46
N SER A 144 -4.10 37.27 4.57
CA SER A 144 -4.54 37.88 3.32
C SER A 144 -5.17 36.81 2.42
N LYS A 145 -6.45 36.98 2.07
CA LYS A 145 -7.14 36.21 1.05
C LYS A 145 -6.46 36.45 -0.31
N ALA A 146 -5.70 35.48 -0.83
CA ALA A 146 -5.30 35.46 -2.24
C ALA A 146 -4.75 34.08 -2.69
N ARG A 147 -5.62 33.22 -3.21
CA ARG A 147 -5.53 32.72 -4.59
C ARG A 147 -6.75 31.86 -4.92
N ILE A 148 -7.64 32.46 -5.69
CA ILE A 148 -8.68 31.79 -6.46
C ILE A 148 -7.95 30.90 -7.47
N TYR A 149 -7.98 29.58 -7.29
CA TYR A 149 -7.57 28.66 -8.34
C TYR A 149 -8.77 28.46 -9.28
N LYS A 150 -8.55 28.85 -10.53
CA LYS A 150 -9.48 28.77 -11.64
C LYS A 150 -10.09 27.36 -11.74
N LYS A 151 -11.42 27.30 -11.67
CA LYS A 151 -12.21 26.13 -12.07
C LYS A 151 -11.98 25.93 -13.58
N SER A 152 -11.37 24.80 -13.95
CA SER A 152 -11.14 24.39 -15.33
C SER A 152 -12.45 23.89 -15.94
N LEU A 153 -12.79 24.35 -17.15
CA LEU A 153 -14.04 24.07 -17.86
C LEU A 153 -14.10 22.66 -18.52
N PHE A 154 -13.24 21.73 -18.09
CA PHE A 154 -13.09 20.40 -18.71
C PHE A 154 -13.09 19.24 -17.70
N SER A 155 -13.74 19.38 -16.55
CA SER A 155 -14.01 18.23 -15.68
C SER A 155 -15.46 17.83 -15.81
N ASP A 156 -15.66 16.68 -16.45
CA ASP A 156 -16.94 15.96 -16.50
C ASP A 156 -17.48 15.76 -15.10
N ASP A 157 -18.80 15.91 -15.06
CA ASP A 157 -19.71 15.86 -13.93
C ASP A 157 -19.72 14.45 -13.31
N ASP A 158 -19.42 14.37 -12.02
CA ASP A 158 -19.89 13.30 -11.14
C ASP A 158 -20.03 13.91 -9.72
N GLU A 159 -21.28 14.25 -9.42
CA GLU A 159 -21.93 14.39 -8.10
C GLU A 159 -21.21 15.24 -7.03
N LEU A 160 -21.54 16.53 -7.01
CA LEU A 160 -21.37 17.39 -5.85
C LEU A 160 -22.57 17.25 -4.90
N HIS A 161 -22.40 16.52 -3.80
CA HIS A 161 -23.23 16.73 -2.61
C HIS A 161 -22.73 17.98 -1.90
N ASP A 162 -23.50 19.05 -2.01
CA ASP A 162 -23.38 20.28 -1.23
C ASP A 162 -23.88 20.02 0.20
N ALA A 163 -22.97 19.59 1.08
CA ALA A 163 -23.18 19.64 2.52
C ALA A 163 -22.23 20.68 3.09
N GLN A 164 -22.76 21.65 3.82
CA GLN A 164 -22.00 22.55 4.67
C GLN A 164 -21.25 21.71 5.72
N ILE A 165 -20.02 21.32 5.42
CA ILE A 165 -19.15 20.60 6.35
C ILE A 165 -18.19 21.62 6.94
N ASP A 166 -18.18 21.69 8.27
CA ASP A 166 -17.13 22.35 9.07
C ASP A 166 -15.77 21.95 8.48
N ASP A 167 -15.03 22.89 7.86
CA ASP A 167 -13.87 22.65 6.99
C ASP A 167 -12.79 21.78 7.66
N ASN A 168 -12.99 20.47 7.69
CA ASN A 168 -12.08 19.58 8.37
C ASN A 168 -10.86 19.35 7.48
N GLU A 169 -9.69 19.37 8.10
CA GLU A 169 -8.40 19.25 7.45
C GLU A 169 -8.33 18.00 6.54
N VAL A 170 -8.96 16.91 6.98
CA VAL A 170 -9.06 15.63 6.27
C VAL A 170 -9.77 15.78 4.92
N GLU A 171 -10.96 16.37 4.89
CA GLU A 171 -11.77 16.46 3.67
C GLU A 171 -11.10 17.33 2.62
N ARG A 172 -10.54 18.48 3.05
CA ARG A 172 -9.74 19.34 2.18
C ARG A 172 -8.58 18.57 1.54
N TYR A 173 -7.88 17.74 2.31
CA TYR A 173 -6.77 16.93 1.79
C TYR A 173 -7.26 15.86 0.79
N LEU A 174 -8.37 15.18 1.08
CA LEU A 174 -8.92 14.13 0.22
C LEU A 174 -9.40 14.66 -1.14
N VAL A 175 -9.97 15.87 -1.18
CA VAL A 175 -10.44 16.51 -2.42
C VAL A 175 -9.29 17.06 -3.28
N MET A 176 -8.12 17.35 -2.71
CA MET A 176 -6.98 17.86 -3.49
C MET A 176 -6.55 16.88 -4.60
N ALA A 177 -5.92 17.40 -5.66
CA ALA A 177 -5.30 16.55 -6.66
C ALA A 177 -4.20 15.66 -6.07
N GLN A 178 -4.00 14.47 -6.64
CA GLN A 178 -2.84 13.63 -6.33
C GLN A 178 -1.59 14.26 -6.93
N ILE A 179 -0.47 14.14 -6.22
CA ILE A 179 0.82 14.58 -6.76
C ILE A 179 1.43 13.50 -7.65
N GLN A 180 2.41 13.89 -8.48
CA GLN A 180 3.12 12.97 -9.36
C GLN A 180 3.93 11.95 -8.54
N ASN A 181 4.10 10.75 -9.10
CA ASN A 181 4.76 9.63 -8.41
C ASN A 181 6.22 9.93 -8.04
N ASP A 182 6.89 10.79 -8.82
CA ASP A 182 8.30 11.15 -8.66
C ASP A 182 8.58 12.16 -7.52
N GLN A 183 7.52 12.69 -6.91
CA GLN A 183 7.63 13.64 -5.80
C GLN A 183 7.74 12.90 -4.47
N ASP A 184 8.48 13.48 -3.52
CA ASP A 184 8.64 12.94 -2.17
C ASP A 184 7.44 13.36 -1.28
N PRO A 185 6.64 12.40 -0.77
CA PRO A 185 5.51 12.68 0.12
C PRO A 185 5.90 13.47 1.37
N LEU A 186 7.06 13.18 1.97
CA LEU A 186 7.46 13.82 3.23
C LEU A 186 7.77 15.30 2.99
N LYS A 187 8.48 15.61 1.90
CA LYS A 187 8.73 17.00 1.49
C LYS A 187 7.43 17.74 1.16
N TRP A 188 6.47 17.06 0.53
CA TRP A 188 5.16 17.64 0.27
C TRP A 188 4.45 18.02 1.57
N TRP A 189 4.44 17.12 2.56
CA TRP A 189 3.85 17.38 3.88
C TRP A 189 4.57 18.52 4.62
N ASP A 190 5.89 18.65 4.50
CA ASP A 190 6.63 19.76 5.10
C ASP A 190 6.23 21.13 4.53
N VAL A 191 6.03 21.22 3.21
CA VAL A 191 5.56 22.46 2.54
C VAL A 191 4.10 22.75 2.90
N ASN A 192 3.27 21.72 3.03
CA ASN A 192 1.84 21.85 3.23
C ASN A 192 1.41 21.85 4.71
N LYS A 193 2.34 21.69 5.65
CA LYS A 193 2.09 21.66 7.10
C LYS A 193 1.33 22.87 7.63
N GLY A 194 1.52 24.05 7.04
CA GLY A 194 0.76 25.25 7.45
C GLY A 194 -0.73 25.18 7.13
N GLN A 195 -1.10 24.42 6.08
CA GLN A 195 -2.48 24.19 5.67
C GLN A 195 -3.11 22.94 6.29
N PHE A 196 -2.25 22.00 6.68
CA PHE A 196 -2.60 20.70 7.23
C PHE A 196 -1.70 20.36 8.44
N PRO A 197 -1.86 21.07 9.58
CA PRO A 197 -0.97 20.92 10.73
C PRO A 197 -1.06 19.56 11.42
N ILE A 198 -2.26 18.97 11.56
CA ILE A 198 -2.47 17.72 12.30
C ILE A 198 -2.15 16.53 11.37
N LEU A 199 -2.64 16.56 10.14
CA LEU A 199 -2.35 15.54 9.14
C LEU A 199 -0.86 15.49 8.79
N ALA A 200 -0.15 16.62 8.74
CA ALA A 200 1.30 16.57 8.52
C ALA A 200 2.03 15.86 9.67
N GLN A 201 1.56 15.99 10.91
CA GLN A 201 2.12 15.23 12.04
C GLN A 201 1.82 13.73 11.91
N LEU A 202 0.58 13.38 11.60
CA LEU A 202 0.17 12.00 11.37
C LEU A 202 0.92 11.38 10.18
N ALA A 203 1.04 12.09 9.06
CA ALA A 203 1.77 11.66 7.89
C ALA A 203 3.24 11.36 8.23
N ARG A 204 3.90 12.21 9.02
CA ARG A 204 5.26 11.91 9.50
C ARG A 204 5.32 10.67 10.38
N LYS A 205 4.28 10.35 11.16
CA LYS A 205 4.24 9.13 11.97
C LYS A 205 4.03 7.89 11.08
N TYR A 206 2.99 7.89 10.27
CA TYR A 206 2.54 6.73 9.49
C TYR A 206 3.42 6.45 8.26
N LEU A 207 3.87 7.48 7.55
CA LEU A 207 4.76 7.28 6.39
C LEU A 207 6.15 6.78 6.80
N CYS A 208 6.55 6.94 8.07
CA CYS A 208 7.80 6.40 8.61
C CYS A 208 7.68 4.96 9.10
N ILE A 209 6.49 4.48 9.47
CA ILE A 209 6.24 3.09 9.89
C ILE A 209 6.37 2.12 8.70
N GLN A 210 6.16 2.63 7.49
CA GLN A 210 6.16 1.91 6.23
C GLN A 210 7.52 1.97 5.49
N ALA A 211 8.63 2.18 6.22
CA ALA A 211 9.98 2.19 5.67
C ALA A 211 10.66 0.82 5.83
#